data_AF-A0A146K9Y0-F1
#
_entry.id   AF-A0A146K9Y0-F1
#
_cell.length_a   1.000
_cell.length_b   1.000
_cell.length_c   1.000
_cell.angle_alpha   90.00
_cell.angle_beta   90.00
_cell.angle_gamma   90.00
#
_symmetry.space_group_name_H-M   'P 1'
#
loop_
_entity.id
_entity.type
_entity.pdbx_description
1 polymer ?
#
loop_
_entity_poly.entity_id
_entity_poly.type
_entity_poly.pdbx_seq_one_letter_code
_entity_poly.pdbx_strand_id
1 'polypeptide(L)'
;QVVDLRDYMVDEYFKYKLIKNLLQLTKSQNKGLQTEPANSQKILIGKHLCGGATDCVLSYKDIKCFAIALCCHCKSDGRGYINQQLFKELGLSQQQFDRLHRATSWQFAFCKRELSDMQKLKQQCGVKCRRMLDVGRLVWLREQGYQAKIVQYCDVEHSPEN
;
A
#
# COMPACT_ATOMS: atom_id res chain seq x y z
N GLN A 1 -2.91 -14.73 10.12
CA GLN A 1 -2.99 -15.50 8.87
C GLN A 1 -2.21 -14.75 7.78
N VAL A 2 -1.47 -15.45 6.92
CA VAL A 2 -0.70 -14.84 5.83
C VAL A 2 -1.66 -14.56 4.68
N VAL A 3 -1.87 -13.28 4.35
CA VAL A 3 -2.80 -12.85 3.30
C VAL A 3 -2.24 -13.22 1.92
N ASP A 4 -2.99 -14.02 1.17
CA ASP A 4 -2.67 -14.43 -0.19
C ASP A 4 -3.03 -13.33 -1.19
N LEU A 5 -2.02 -12.78 -1.86
CA LEU A 5 -2.19 -11.67 -2.81
C LEU A 5 -2.95 -12.07 -4.09
N ARG A 6 -3.16 -13.38 -4.34
CA ARG A 6 -3.81 -13.94 -5.55
C ARG A 6 -5.29 -13.60 -5.68
N ASP A 7 -5.95 -13.24 -4.59
CA ASP A 7 -7.40 -12.98 -4.56
C ASP A 7 -7.78 -11.51 -4.86
N TYR A 8 -6.79 -10.63 -5.04
CA TYR A 8 -6.94 -9.18 -4.88
C TYR A 8 -6.58 -8.25 -6.08
N MET A 9 -6.90 -8.46 -7.39
CA MET A 9 -7.21 -7.39 -8.45
C MET A 9 -7.37 -7.95 -9.87
N VAL A 10 -8.48 -7.66 -10.59
CA VAL A 10 -8.71 -6.65 -11.68
C VAL A 10 -7.79 -6.84 -12.89
N ASP A 11 -8.38 -7.44 -13.92
CA ASP A 11 -7.79 -7.96 -15.17
C ASP A 11 -6.73 -9.06 -15.01
N GLU A 12 -6.91 -10.15 -15.77
CA GLU A 12 -5.95 -11.26 -15.86
C GLU A 12 -4.51 -10.79 -16.18
N TYR A 13 -4.39 -9.69 -16.93
CA TYR A 13 -3.11 -9.09 -17.31
C TYR A 13 -2.32 -8.57 -16.11
N PHE A 14 -2.96 -7.87 -15.16
CA PHE A 14 -2.31 -7.42 -13.93
C PHE A 14 -2.09 -8.58 -12.96
N LYS A 15 -3.01 -9.56 -12.93
CA LYS A 15 -2.96 -10.72 -12.03
C LYS A 15 -1.66 -11.52 -12.16
N TYR A 16 -1.26 -11.91 -13.36
CA TYR A 16 -0.15 -12.86 -13.50
C TYR A 16 1.24 -12.19 -13.40
N LYS A 17 1.43 -11.05 -14.08
CA LYS A 17 2.75 -10.40 -14.16
C LYS A 17 3.12 -9.67 -12.87
N LEU A 18 2.15 -8.98 -12.25
CA LEU A 18 2.41 -8.17 -11.07
C LEU A 18 2.61 -9.01 -9.82
N ILE A 19 1.75 -10.00 -9.59
CA ILE A 19 1.81 -10.86 -8.41
C ILE A 19 3.06 -11.73 -8.43
N LYS A 20 3.41 -12.29 -9.60
CA LYS A 20 4.64 -13.08 -9.75
C LYS A 20 5.88 -12.23 -9.45
N ASN A 21 5.94 -10.99 -9.96
CA ASN A 21 7.06 -10.09 -9.71
C ASN A 21 7.11 -9.60 -8.24
N LEU A 22 5.97 -9.22 -7.65
CA LEU A 22 5.90 -8.80 -6.24
C LEU A 22 6.27 -9.94 -5.28
N LEU A 23 5.81 -11.17 -5.54
CA LEU A 23 6.18 -12.35 -4.75
C LEU A 23 7.66 -12.74 -4.92
N GLN A 24 8.24 -12.54 -6.11
CA GLN A 24 9.67 -12.75 -6.34
C GLN A 24 10.51 -11.68 -5.64
N LEU A 25 10.13 -10.40 -5.72
CA LEU A 25 10.81 -9.29 -5.05
C LEU A 25 10.77 -9.44 -3.52
N THR A 26 9.60 -9.76 -2.96
CA THR A 26 9.47 -9.99 -1.51
C THR A 26 10.24 -11.22 -1.01
N LYS A 27 10.44 -12.25 -1.83
CA LYS A 27 11.30 -13.41 -1.50
C LYS A 27 12.79 -13.13 -1.68
N SER A 28 13.16 -12.33 -2.68
CA SER A 28 14.56 -12.01 -2.99
C SER A 28 15.20 -11.03 -2.00
N GLN A 29 14.41 -10.20 -1.32
CA GLN A 29 14.91 -9.20 -0.37
C GLN A 29 15.10 -9.70 1.07
N ASN A 30 15.10 -11.02 1.28
CA ASN A 30 15.64 -11.63 2.52
C ASN A 30 17.17 -11.83 2.47
N LYS A 31 17.87 -11.24 1.49
CA LYS A 31 19.33 -11.13 1.56
C LYS A 31 19.69 -9.90 2.39
N GLY A 32 20.16 -10.16 3.60
CA GLY A 32 20.47 -9.17 4.61
C GLY A 32 21.28 -7.99 4.07
N LEU A 33 20.69 -6.81 4.17
CA LEU A 33 21.43 -5.57 4.22
C LEU A 33 21.44 -5.14 5.69
N GLN A 34 22.48 -5.58 6.41
CA GLN A 34 22.80 -5.03 7.72
C GLN A 34 23.43 -3.67 7.49
N THR A 35 22.61 -2.63 7.46
CA THR A 35 23.07 -1.31 7.87
C THR A 35 22.40 -1.04 9.20
N GLU A 36 23.17 -1.14 10.29
CA GLU A 36 22.78 -0.60 11.60
C GLU A 36 22.14 0.77 11.35
N PRO A 37 20.86 0.99 11.71
CA PRO A 37 20.27 2.30 11.54
C PRO A 37 21.15 3.28 12.30
N ALA A 38 21.56 4.37 11.63
CA ALA A 38 22.28 5.47 12.27
C ALA A 38 21.63 5.76 13.63
N ASN A 39 22.44 5.96 14.67
CA ASN A 39 22.07 6.09 16.10
C ASN A 39 21.05 7.21 16.38
N SER A 40 19.85 7.08 15.80
CA SER A 40 18.76 8.01 15.88
C SER A 40 17.81 7.56 16.97
N GLN A 41 17.41 8.53 17.78
CA GLN A 41 16.50 8.33 18.90
C GLN A 41 15.04 8.68 18.51
N LYS A 42 14.76 8.98 17.23
CA LYS A 42 13.43 9.45 16.80
C LYS A 42 12.51 8.28 16.48
N ILE A 43 11.33 8.26 17.11
CA ILE A 43 10.23 7.34 16.82
C ILE A 43 9.08 8.17 16.25
N LEU A 44 8.47 7.69 15.16
CA LEU A 44 7.34 8.35 14.54
C LEU A 44 6.07 7.51 14.72
N ILE A 45 5.07 8.08 15.35
CA ILE A 45 3.75 7.48 15.54
C ILE A 45 2.71 8.40 14.90
N GLY A 46 1.83 7.84 14.06
CA GLY A 46 0.83 8.63 13.34
C GLY A 46 -0.50 7.91 13.16
N LYS A 47 -1.60 8.63 13.40
CA LYS A 47 -2.97 8.26 12.99
C LYS A 47 -3.72 9.53 12.57
N HIS A 48 -4.61 9.55 11.59
CA HIS A 48 -4.82 8.59 10.50
C HIS A 48 -4.23 9.19 9.22
N LEU A 49 -3.08 8.71 8.77
CA LEU A 49 -2.39 9.32 7.63
C LEU A 49 -3.02 8.85 6.32
N CYS A 50 -3.50 9.80 5.52
CA CYS A 50 -4.11 9.52 4.21
C CYS A 50 -3.10 9.69 3.09
N GLY A 51 -3.00 8.68 2.22
CA GLY A 51 -2.30 8.76 0.93
C GLY A 51 -0.95 9.48 1.02
N GLY A 52 -0.86 10.64 0.36
CA GLY A 52 0.37 11.43 0.28
C GLY A 52 0.93 11.92 1.62
N ALA A 53 0.12 12.06 2.66
CA ALA A 53 0.62 12.38 4.01
C ALA A 53 1.44 11.22 4.58
N THR A 54 1.02 9.98 4.32
CA THR A 54 1.78 8.77 4.65
C THR A 54 3.11 8.79 3.92
N ASP A 55 3.08 9.06 2.62
CA ASP A 55 4.28 9.07 1.78
C ASP A 55 5.27 10.17 2.22
N CYS A 56 4.77 11.35 2.58
CA CYS A 56 5.58 12.42 3.16
C CYS A 56 6.24 11.99 4.48
N VAL A 57 5.49 11.39 5.39
CA VAL A 57 5.99 10.92 6.70
C VAL A 57 7.04 9.83 6.54
N LEU A 58 6.83 8.89 5.62
CA LEU A 58 7.80 7.82 5.34
C LEU A 58 9.12 8.36 4.76
N SER A 59 9.09 9.54 4.12
CA SER A 59 10.29 10.17 3.54
C SER A 59 11.22 10.81 4.59
N TYR A 60 10.77 10.95 5.85
CA TYR A 60 11.56 11.58 6.91
C TYR A 60 12.84 10.79 7.18
N LYS A 61 13.93 11.53 7.34
CA LYS A 61 15.26 10.97 7.61
C LYS A 61 15.47 10.78 9.11
N ASP A 62 16.43 9.91 9.43
CA ASP A 62 16.84 9.62 10.81
C ASP A 62 15.67 9.16 11.68
N ILE A 63 14.80 8.27 11.19
CA ILE A 63 13.74 7.66 11.99
C ILE A 63 14.17 6.24 12.38
N LYS A 64 14.12 5.92 13.67
CA LYS A 64 14.42 4.57 14.16
C LYS A 64 13.27 3.60 13.91
N CYS A 65 12.04 4.08 14.10
CA CYS A 65 10.85 3.25 14.06
C CYS A 65 9.62 4.06 13.62
N PHE A 66 8.75 3.41 12.84
CA PHE A 66 7.45 3.92 12.42
C PHE A 66 6.32 3.06 12.99
N ALA A 67 5.28 3.70 13.52
CA ALA A 67 3.99 3.07 13.84
C ALA A 67 2.86 3.93 13.27
N ILE A 68 2.28 3.51 12.14
CA ILE A 68 1.34 4.33 11.37
C ILE A 68 0.01 3.59 11.20
N ALA A 69 -1.09 4.24 11.58
CA ALA A 69 -2.45 3.85 11.21
C ALA A 69 -2.83 4.52 9.88
N LEU A 70 -3.09 3.69 8.86
CA LEU A 70 -3.41 4.14 7.50
C LEU A 70 -4.88 4.53 7.39
N CYS A 71 -5.15 5.70 6.84
CA CYS A 71 -6.50 6.21 6.61
C CYS A 71 -7.25 5.43 5.52
N CYS A 72 -8.56 5.32 5.69
CA CYS A 72 -9.50 4.66 4.80
C CYS A 72 -9.73 5.44 3.47
N HIS A 73 -9.59 6.76 3.45
CA HIS A 73 -9.88 7.57 2.26
C HIS A 73 -8.77 7.58 1.20
N CYS A 74 -7.56 7.12 1.55
CA CYS A 74 -6.38 7.03 0.66
C CYS A 74 -6.23 8.21 -0.34
N LYS A 75 -6.45 9.45 0.11
CA LYS A 75 -6.40 10.64 -0.77
C LYS A 75 -4.98 10.87 -1.27
N SER A 76 -4.73 10.57 -2.53
CA SER A 76 -3.46 10.83 -3.22
C SER A 76 -3.69 10.89 -4.72
N ASP A 77 -2.99 11.80 -5.39
CA ASP A 77 -2.95 11.92 -6.86
C ASP A 77 -1.77 11.16 -7.48
N GLY A 78 -1.03 10.41 -6.66
CA GLY A 78 0.13 9.60 -7.08
C GLY A 78 1.45 10.37 -7.18
N ARG A 79 1.44 11.70 -7.32
CA ARG A 79 2.67 12.49 -7.57
C ARG A 79 3.66 12.41 -6.42
N GLY A 80 3.16 12.36 -5.19
CA GLY A 80 3.96 12.24 -3.97
C GLY A 80 4.15 10.82 -3.47
N TYR A 81 3.73 9.80 -4.22
CA TYR A 81 3.84 8.42 -3.76
C TYR A 81 5.32 8.00 -3.66
N ILE A 82 5.68 7.36 -2.55
CA ILE A 82 7.10 7.18 -2.20
C ILE A 82 7.80 6.12 -3.06
N ASN A 83 7.05 5.12 -3.56
CA ASN A 83 7.61 4.02 -4.35
C ASN A 83 7.12 4.02 -5.81
N GLN A 84 7.22 5.17 -6.47
CA GLN A 84 6.87 5.28 -7.90
C GLN A 84 7.70 4.34 -8.78
N GLN A 85 8.95 4.06 -8.38
CA GLN A 85 9.88 3.24 -9.14
C GLN A 85 9.40 1.80 -9.28
N LEU A 86 8.89 1.19 -8.20
CA LEU A 86 8.31 -0.15 -8.24
C LEU A 86 7.25 -0.30 -9.33
N PHE A 87 6.34 0.67 -9.47
CA PHE A 87 5.27 0.59 -10.47
C PHE A 87 5.78 0.77 -11.90
N LYS A 88 6.84 1.56 -12.10
CA LYS A 88 7.52 1.66 -13.39
C LYS A 88 8.18 0.34 -13.78
N GLU A 89 8.84 -0.33 -12.85
CA GLU A 89 9.47 -1.65 -13.05
C GLU A 89 8.45 -2.75 -13.33
N LEU A 90 7.27 -2.64 -12.72
CA LEU A 90 6.12 -3.48 -13.00
C LEU A 90 5.47 -3.19 -14.37
N GLY A 91 5.91 -2.14 -15.06
CA GLY A 91 5.48 -1.78 -16.41
C GLY A 91 4.19 -0.96 -16.47
N LEU A 92 3.81 -0.29 -15.38
CA LEU A 92 2.67 0.63 -15.39
C LEU A 92 3.08 1.96 -16.04
N SER A 93 2.24 2.44 -16.96
CA SER A 93 2.34 3.82 -17.44
C SER A 93 1.92 4.80 -16.34
N GLN A 94 2.36 6.06 -16.45
CA GLN A 94 1.92 7.12 -15.52
C GLN A 94 0.40 7.23 -15.46
N GLN A 95 -0.28 7.13 -16.61
CA GLN A 95 -1.73 7.19 -16.67
C GLN A 95 -2.40 6.03 -15.91
N GLN A 96 -1.85 4.81 -16.01
CA GLN A 96 -2.35 3.65 -15.27
C GLN A 96 -2.12 3.82 -13.77
N PHE A 97 -0.97 4.36 -13.39
CA PHE A 97 -0.64 4.66 -12.00
C PHE A 97 -1.57 5.73 -11.40
N ASP A 98 -1.85 6.81 -12.12
CA ASP A 98 -2.81 7.83 -11.68
C ASP A 98 -4.23 7.25 -11.54
N ARG A 99 -4.63 6.34 -12.44
CA ARG A 99 -5.92 5.63 -12.35
C ARG A 99 -5.97 4.73 -11.13
N LEU A 100 -4.89 4.02 -10.81
CA LEU A 100 -4.77 3.20 -9.62
C LEU A 100 -4.97 4.04 -8.35
N HIS A 101 -4.31 5.20 -8.27
CA HIS A 101 -4.48 6.14 -7.17
C HIS A 101 -5.93 6.62 -7.03
N ARG A 102 -6.57 7.04 -8.13
CA ARG A 102 -7.98 7.48 -8.11
C ARG A 102 -8.94 6.37 -7.71
N ALA A 103 -8.70 5.13 -8.15
CA ALA A 103 -9.55 3.99 -7.88
C ALA A 103 -9.62 3.65 -6.38
N THR A 104 -8.61 4.00 -5.58
CA THR A 104 -8.63 3.80 -4.12
C THR A 104 -9.82 4.45 -3.43
N SER A 105 -10.31 5.59 -3.96
CA SER A 105 -11.49 6.28 -3.43
C SER A 105 -12.78 5.45 -3.51
N TRP A 106 -12.83 4.44 -4.38
CA TRP A 106 -14.01 3.59 -4.54
C TRP A 106 -14.24 2.64 -3.37
N GLN A 107 -13.23 2.40 -2.52
CA GLN A 107 -13.32 1.48 -1.40
C GLN A 107 -14.53 1.77 -0.49
N PHE A 108 -14.82 3.06 -0.25
CA PHE A 108 -15.89 3.50 0.64
C PHE A 108 -16.89 4.44 -0.05
N ALA A 109 -16.91 4.46 -1.39
CA ALA A 109 -17.71 5.43 -2.15
C ALA A 109 -19.22 5.19 -2.13
N PHE A 110 -19.70 4.05 -1.63
CA PHE A 110 -21.11 3.68 -1.72
C PHE A 110 -21.65 3.22 -0.36
N CYS A 111 -22.73 3.88 0.10
CA CYS A 111 -23.38 3.63 1.40
C CYS A 111 -24.86 3.25 1.22
N LYS A 112 -25.20 2.38 0.26
CA LYS A 112 -26.59 1.93 0.03
C LYS A 112 -26.79 0.50 0.57
N ARG A 113 -28.00 0.20 1.05
CA ARG A 113 -28.41 -1.14 1.52
C ARG A 113 -28.26 -2.21 0.44
N GLU A 114 -28.50 -1.85 -0.82
CA GLU A 114 -28.19 -2.68 -1.97
C GLU A 114 -27.31 -1.92 -2.95
N LEU A 115 -26.22 -2.56 -3.34
CA LEU A 115 -25.26 -2.07 -4.33
C LEU A 115 -25.46 -2.82 -5.64
N SER A 116 -25.42 -2.11 -6.77
CA SER A 116 -25.35 -2.76 -8.07
C SER A 116 -24.04 -3.55 -8.21
N ASP A 117 -24.03 -4.56 -9.08
CA ASP A 117 -22.82 -5.38 -9.28
C ASP A 117 -21.61 -4.54 -9.71
N MET A 118 -21.85 -3.49 -10.50
CA MET A 118 -20.84 -2.50 -10.86
C MET A 118 -20.29 -1.76 -9.62
N GLN A 119 -21.15 -1.36 -8.68
CA GLN A 119 -20.72 -0.68 -7.46
C GLN A 119 -19.92 -1.60 -6.55
N LYS A 120 -20.37 -2.85 -6.39
CA LYS A 120 -19.61 -3.89 -5.66
C LYS A 120 -18.23 -4.11 -6.29
N LEU A 121 -18.18 -4.21 -7.62
CA LEU A 121 -16.92 -4.34 -8.36
C LEU A 121 -16.00 -3.14 -8.10
N LYS A 122 -16.51 -1.91 -8.17
CA LYS A 122 -15.72 -0.71 -7.87
C LYS A 122 -15.18 -0.70 -6.45
N GLN A 123 -15.96 -1.11 -5.44
CA GLN A 123 -15.46 -1.21 -4.06
C GLN A 123 -14.32 -2.21 -3.96
N GLN A 124 -14.50 -3.41 -4.53
CA GLN A 124 -13.44 -4.41 -4.58
C GLN A 124 -12.20 -3.86 -5.28
N CYS A 125 -12.35 -3.18 -6.41
CA CYS A 125 -11.25 -2.51 -7.08
C CYS A 125 -10.53 -1.51 -6.15
N GLY A 126 -11.27 -0.68 -5.42
CA GLY A 126 -10.71 0.32 -4.52
C GLY A 126 -9.91 -0.27 -3.35
N VAL A 127 -10.48 -1.27 -2.66
CA VAL A 127 -9.79 -2.04 -1.58
C VAL A 127 -8.43 -2.52 -2.08
N LYS A 128 -8.46 -3.09 -3.28
CA LYS A 128 -7.31 -3.78 -3.81
C LYS A 128 -6.25 -2.81 -4.36
N CYS A 129 -6.64 -1.71 -4.99
CA CYS A 129 -5.70 -0.63 -5.38
C CYS A 129 -5.00 -0.06 -4.15
N ARG A 130 -5.74 0.16 -3.05
CA ARG A 130 -5.16 0.61 -1.78
C ARG A 130 -4.12 -0.39 -1.29
N ARG A 131 -4.45 -1.68 -1.30
CA ARG A 131 -3.53 -2.75 -0.89
C ARG A 131 -2.24 -2.74 -1.71
N MET A 132 -2.31 -2.50 -3.02
CA MET A 132 -1.12 -2.39 -3.87
C MET A 132 -0.20 -1.23 -3.45
N LEU A 133 -0.78 -0.06 -3.13
CA LEU A 133 -0.01 1.08 -2.63
C LEU A 133 0.62 0.80 -1.26
N ASP A 134 -0.11 0.16 -0.36
CA ASP A 134 0.43 -0.16 0.96
C ASP A 134 1.57 -1.19 0.87
N VAL A 135 1.45 -2.19 -0.02
CA VAL A 135 2.53 -3.13 -0.32
C VAL A 135 3.74 -2.42 -0.93
N GLY A 136 3.54 -1.46 -1.84
CA GLY A 136 4.67 -0.72 -2.40
C GLY A 136 5.39 0.14 -1.36
N ARG A 137 4.67 0.74 -0.39
CA ARG A 137 5.27 1.41 0.79
C ARG A 137 6.06 0.44 1.67
N LEU A 138 5.51 -0.77 1.88
CA LEU A 138 6.19 -1.83 2.63
C LEU A 138 7.49 -2.27 1.96
N VAL A 139 7.47 -2.46 0.64
CA VAL A 139 8.68 -2.79 -0.15
C VAL A 139 9.70 -1.68 -0.01
N TRP A 140 9.29 -0.42 -0.17
CA TRP A 140 10.18 0.72 -0.04
C TRP A 140 10.84 0.80 1.34
N LEU A 141 10.07 0.62 2.42
CA LEU A 141 10.62 0.59 3.79
C LEU A 141 11.67 -0.51 3.96
N ARG A 142 11.44 -1.70 3.39
CA ARG A 142 12.40 -2.80 3.46
C ARG A 142 13.66 -2.51 2.67
N GLU A 143 13.54 -1.85 1.52
CA GLU A 143 14.69 -1.37 0.73
C GLU A 143 15.52 -0.32 1.49
N GLN A 144 14.88 0.46 2.37
CA GLN A 144 15.59 1.36 3.29
C GLN A 144 16.17 0.66 4.54
N GLY A 145 16.07 -0.68 4.64
CA GLY A 145 16.63 -1.47 5.75
C GLY A 145 15.69 -1.67 6.94
N TYR A 146 14.44 -1.20 6.89
CA TYR A 146 13.49 -1.41 7.99
C TYR A 146 12.90 -2.83 7.98
N GLN A 147 12.79 -3.43 9.17
CA GLN A 147 11.95 -4.62 9.38
C GLN A 147 10.47 -4.21 9.47
N ALA A 148 9.83 -4.05 8.31
CA ALA A 148 8.45 -3.58 8.24
C ALA A 148 7.44 -4.71 7.96
N LYS A 149 6.21 -4.53 8.49
CA LYS A 149 5.02 -5.36 8.22
C LYS A 149 3.77 -4.49 8.20
N ILE A 150 2.77 -4.91 7.40
CA ILE A 150 1.42 -4.37 7.49
C ILE A 150 0.61 -5.32 8.37
N VAL A 151 -0.09 -4.77 9.37
CA VAL A 151 -0.90 -5.54 10.32
C VAL A 151 -2.34 -5.06 10.29
N GLN A 152 -3.28 -6.00 10.38
CA GLN A 152 -4.65 -5.70 10.77
C GLN A 152 -4.68 -5.67 12.29
N TYR A 153 -5.16 -4.58 12.87
CA TYR A 153 -5.05 -4.35 14.32
C TYR A 153 -6.39 -4.50 15.06
N CYS A 154 -7.52 -4.48 14.34
CA CYS A 154 -8.84 -4.86 14.85
C CYS A 154 -9.75 -5.32 13.70
N ASP A 155 -10.95 -5.79 14.01
CA ASP A 155 -11.90 -6.25 12.99
C ASP A 155 -12.41 -5.11 12.11
N VAL A 156 -12.80 -5.46 10.88
CA VAL A 156 -13.37 -4.53 9.88
C VAL A 156 -14.61 -3.80 10.41
N GLU A 157 -15.33 -4.41 11.34
CA GLU A 157 -16.51 -3.82 12.00
C GLU A 157 -16.15 -2.60 12.85
N HIS A 158 -14.96 -2.60 13.46
CA HIS A 158 -14.48 -1.51 14.31
C HIS A 158 -13.72 -0.44 13.51
N SER A 159 -13.14 -0.85 12.38
CA SER A 159 -12.20 -0.08 11.60
C SER A 159 -12.28 -0.54 10.15
N PRO A 160 -13.00 0.17 9.27
CA PRO A 160 -13.18 -0.24 7.89
C PRO A 160 -11.86 -0.30 7.11
N GLU A 161 -10.77 0.30 7.62
CA GLU A 161 -9.44 0.17 7.03
C GLU A 161 -8.74 -1.18 7.24
N ASN A 162 -9.21 -2.01 8.18
CA ASN A 162 -8.62 -3.31 8.51
C ASN A 162 -9.20 -4.42 7.65
#